data_AF-A0A1I5MF89-F1
#
_entry.id   AF-A0A1I5MF89-F1
#
_cell.length_a   1.000
_cell.length_b   1.000
_cell.length_c   1.000
_cell.angle_alpha   90.00
_cell.angle_beta   90.00
_cell.angle_gamma   90.00
#
_symmetry.space_group_name_H-M   'P 1'
#
loop_
_entity.id
_entity.type
_entity.pdbx_description
1 polymer ?
#
loop_
_entity_poly.entity_id
_entity_poly.type
_entity_poly.pdbx_seq_one_letter_code
_entity_poly.pdbx_strand_id
1 'polypeptide(L)'
;MNYEELLASRKDGKLNKTRLPIGDYYRQQIDGKYRSVVDIAPELNNNIKFCEALKKECEQNASLTNQHILHFRPQTEGKDIVRLEMEQGQYQPLKHVLNESPAIVAEPHFIEDFTRQLLEAVAYLHEQGVYGVCYSPETIFLRKGDNAVLLTHVGSHYLSMSNPSQLYYGGMEEFVAPEVMNNGTVDNRCDIYSVGRLLQRIFDQADMPLELRNVVKKAVSEAPEDRFNTPKDMLDSINRRRNTFRSLISGIIAVAIAGLVIALYFDMMPESNPVEFVKPAPRTATDDLIDDGYSPEELGVVSDGDSLVSVEQKSQEEYQAKAEAIFRKRYTAAADKILSKIYNKEHMNVTEKNFMSQSESTVAELMKAQEEIAAESALDPSRSQLIATEIIERLTEQKKNALGGSNSRGIQK
;
A
#
# COMPACT_ATOMS: atom_id res chain seq x y z
N MET A 1 -12.29 -45.97 -20.57
CA MET A 1 -10.88 -45.60 -20.36
C MET A 1 -10.84 -44.09 -20.16
N ASN A 2 -10.58 -43.62 -18.94
CA ASN A 2 -10.49 -42.18 -18.63
C ASN A 2 -9.20 -41.59 -19.24
N TYR A 3 -9.17 -40.27 -19.50
CA TYR A 3 -7.98 -39.58 -20.01
C TYR A 3 -6.74 -39.79 -19.13
N GLU A 4 -6.93 -39.86 -17.80
CA GLU A 4 -5.86 -40.19 -16.85
C GLU A 4 -5.32 -41.63 -17.03
N GLU A 5 -6.17 -42.59 -17.42
CA GLU A 5 -5.75 -43.98 -17.70
C GLU A 5 -4.95 -44.09 -19.00
N LEU A 6 -5.32 -43.31 -20.02
CA LEU A 6 -4.58 -43.20 -21.30
C LEU A 6 -3.20 -42.54 -21.13
N LEU A 7 -3.10 -41.53 -20.26
CA LEU A 7 -1.82 -40.90 -19.93
C LEU A 7 -0.93 -41.84 -19.11
N ALA A 8 -1.52 -42.60 -18.20
CA ALA A 8 -0.80 -43.58 -17.38
C ALA A 8 -0.24 -44.71 -18.25
N SER A 9 -0.99 -45.26 -19.21
CA SER A 9 -0.52 -46.34 -20.09
C SER A 9 0.67 -45.96 -20.96
N ARG A 10 0.92 -44.65 -21.18
CA ARG A 10 2.05 -44.14 -21.96
C ARG A 10 3.29 -43.81 -21.12
N LYS A 11 3.17 -43.79 -19.79
CA LYS A 11 4.21 -43.41 -18.81
C LYS A 11 4.42 -44.48 -17.74
N ASP A 12 4.41 -45.76 -18.11
CA ASP A 12 4.57 -46.91 -17.20
C ASP A 12 3.61 -46.92 -15.98
N GLY A 13 2.41 -46.34 -16.14
CA GLY A 13 1.42 -46.20 -15.07
C GLY A 13 1.65 -45.04 -14.10
N LYS A 14 2.68 -44.20 -14.31
CA LYS A 14 3.07 -43.09 -13.43
C LYS A 14 2.61 -41.73 -14.00
N LEU A 15 1.70 -41.08 -13.30
CA LEU A 15 1.16 -39.75 -13.62
C LEU A 15 1.93 -38.66 -12.85
N ASN A 16 2.03 -37.47 -13.44
CA ASN A 16 2.61 -36.27 -12.83
C ASN A 16 4.00 -36.48 -12.22
N LYS A 17 4.86 -37.29 -12.87
CA LYS A 17 6.23 -37.53 -12.39
C LYS A 17 6.96 -36.19 -12.23
N THR A 18 7.45 -35.93 -11.02
CA THR A 18 8.16 -34.71 -10.65
C THR A 18 9.32 -35.07 -9.75
N ARG A 19 10.52 -34.56 -10.05
CA ARG A 19 11.66 -34.70 -9.17
C ARG A 19 11.53 -33.71 -8.02
N LEU A 20 11.63 -34.20 -6.79
CA LEU A 20 11.73 -33.46 -5.54
C LEU A 20 13.18 -33.53 -5.03
N PRO A 21 13.58 -32.69 -4.05
CA PRO A 21 14.93 -32.72 -3.49
C PRO A 21 15.35 -34.10 -2.94
N ILE A 22 14.39 -34.85 -2.40
CA ILE A 22 14.63 -36.14 -1.72
C ILE A 22 14.38 -37.36 -2.61
N GLY A 23 13.85 -37.19 -3.83
CA GLY A 23 13.38 -38.32 -4.62
C GLY A 23 12.43 -37.95 -5.76
N ASP A 24 11.68 -38.94 -6.27
CA ASP A 24 10.73 -38.74 -7.36
C ASP A 24 9.29 -38.89 -6.87
N TYR A 25 8.50 -37.82 -6.99
CA TYR A 25 7.05 -37.85 -6.84
C TYR A 25 6.39 -38.42 -8.09
N TYR A 26 5.36 -39.24 -7.91
CA TYR A 26 4.42 -39.60 -8.96
C TYR A 26 3.11 -40.13 -8.36
N ARG A 27 2.07 -40.16 -9.18
CA ARG A 27 0.78 -40.78 -8.84
C ARG A 27 0.62 -42.08 -9.61
N GLN A 28 0.32 -43.17 -8.91
CA GLN A 28 0.19 -44.51 -9.50
C GLN A 28 -1.08 -45.19 -8.98
N GLN A 29 -1.67 -46.06 -9.79
CA GLN A 29 -2.76 -46.92 -9.36
C GLN A 29 -2.21 -48.11 -8.55
N ILE A 30 -2.58 -48.19 -7.27
CA ILE A 30 -2.23 -49.27 -6.35
C ILE A 30 -3.54 -49.82 -5.78
N ASP A 31 -3.81 -51.11 -5.97
CA ASP A 31 -5.05 -51.79 -5.57
C ASP A 31 -6.32 -51.13 -6.14
N GLY A 32 -6.27 -50.69 -7.39
CA GLY A 32 -7.38 -50.02 -8.07
C GLY A 32 -7.61 -48.55 -7.66
N LYS A 33 -6.88 -48.03 -6.67
CA LYS A 33 -6.95 -46.63 -6.22
C LYS A 33 -5.69 -45.87 -6.62
N TYR A 34 -5.85 -44.62 -7.07
CA TYR A 34 -4.70 -43.75 -7.30
C TYR A 34 -4.12 -43.24 -5.99
N ARG A 35 -2.84 -43.50 -5.76
CA ARG A 35 -2.09 -43.01 -4.61
C ARG A 35 -0.94 -42.13 -5.07
N SER A 36 -0.65 -41.11 -4.27
CA SER A 36 0.46 -40.19 -4.48
C SER A 36 1.64 -40.63 -3.61
N VAL A 37 2.79 -40.87 -4.22
CA VAL A 37 3.97 -41.41 -3.55
C VAL A 37 5.21 -40.65 -3.95
N VAL A 38 6.20 -40.64 -3.05
CA VAL A 38 7.56 -40.17 -3.32
C VAL A 38 8.50 -41.34 -3.09
N ASP A 39 9.16 -41.81 -4.14
CA ASP A 39 10.26 -42.77 -4.00
C ASP A 39 11.53 -42.01 -3.63
N ILE A 40 12.16 -42.39 -2.53
CA ILE A 40 13.40 -41.77 -2.07
C ILE A 40 14.53 -42.13 -3.04
N ALA A 41 15.36 -41.15 -3.38
CA ALA A 41 16.50 -41.37 -4.27
C ALA A 41 17.47 -42.40 -3.63
N PRO A 42 17.78 -43.53 -4.29
CA PRO A 42 18.61 -44.58 -3.69
C PRO A 42 19.99 -44.10 -3.27
N GLU A 43 20.53 -43.09 -3.96
CA GLU A 43 21.84 -42.52 -3.64
C GLU A 43 21.85 -41.81 -2.28
N LEU A 44 20.71 -41.26 -1.86
CA LEU A 44 20.58 -40.54 -0.58
C LEU A 44 20.48 -41.49 0.62
N ASN A 45 19.90 -42.69 0.44
CA ASN A 45 19.78 -43.69 1.51
C ASN A 45 21.13 -44.24 2.00
N ASN A 46 22.22 -44.04 1.25
CA ASN A 46 23.57 -44.37 1.69
C ASN A 46 24.14 -43.36 2.71
N ASN A 47 23.49 -42.19 2.86
CA ASN A 47 23.94 -41.14 3.76
C ASN A 47 23.20 -41.19 5.09
N ILE A 48 23.90 -41.57 6.17
CA ILE A 48 23.34 -41.69 7.52
C ILE A 48 22.68 -40.38 7.98
N LYS A 49 23.29 -39.22 7.69
CA LYS A 49 22.73 -37.91 8.06
C LYS A 49 21.41 -37.64 7.34
N PHE A 50 21.29 -38.06 6.08
CA PHE A 50 20.04 -37.95 5.32
C PHE A 50 18.96 -38.83 5.95
N CYS A 51 19.26 -40.10 6.24
CA CYS A 51 18.30 -41.02 6.85
C CYS A 51 17.80 -40.52 8.22
N GLU A 52 18.68 -39.93 9.04
CA GLU A 52 18.30 -39.29 10.31
C GLU A 52 17.44 -38.04 10.09
N ALA A 53 17.80 -37.20 9.12
CA ALA A 53 17.03 -36.00 8.76
C ALA A 53 15.63 -36.36 8.25
N LEU A 54 15.50 -37.36 7.38
CA LEU A 54 14.23 -37.83 6.84
C LEU A 54 13.31 -38.40 7.92
N LYS A 55 13.87 -39.13 8.91
CA LYS A 55 13.10 -39.58 10.08
C LYS A 55 12.54 -38.41 10.88
N LYS A 56 13.38 -37.40 11.14
CA LYS A 56 12.96 -36.16 11.81
C LYS A 56 11.90 -35.39 11.02
N GLU A 57 12.03 -35.30 9.70
CA GLU A 57 11.01 -34.68 8.85
C GLU A 57 9.67 -35.43 8.95
N CYS A 58 9.68 -36.76 8.93
CA CYS A 58 8.46 -37.56 9.09
C CYS A 58 7.79 -37.33 10.46
N GLU A 59 8.57 -37.33 11.55
CA GLU A 59 8.09 -37.05 12.90
C GLU A 59 7.51 -35.64 13.01
N GLN A 60 8.22 -34.64 12.48
CA GLN A 60 7.76 -33.26 12.48
C GLN A 60 6.49 -33.11 11.65
N ASN A 61 6.45 -33.62 10.42
CA ASN A 61 5.29 -33.55 9.53
C ASN A 61 4.03 -34.13 10.21
N ALA A 62 4.15 -35.25 10.92
CA ALA A 62 3.03 -35.86 11.63
C ALA A 62 2.46 -35.01 12.77
N SER A 63 3.26 -34.09 13.33
CA SER A 63 2.85 -33.18 14.42
C SER A 63 2.28 -31.84 13.95
N LEU A 64 2.57 -31.44 12.71
CA LEU A 64 2.06 -30.19 12.15
C LEU A 64 0.53 -30.26 11.98
N THR A 65 -0.17 -29.18 12.28
CA THR A 65 -1.62 -29.07 12.11
C THR A 65 -1.94 -27.81 11.32
N ASN A 66 -1.91 -27.91 9.99
CA ASN A 66 -2.25 -26.81 9.09
C ASN A 66 -2.77 -27.34 7.75
N GLN A 67 -3.85 -26.73 7.22
CA GLN A 67 -4.51 -27.15 5.98
C GLN A 67 -3.64 -27.05 4.72
N HIS A 68 -2.55 -26.28 4.78
CA HIS A 68 -1.60 -26.06 3.69
C HIS A 68 -0.36 -26.96 3.78
N ILE A 69 -0.31 -27.89 4.73
CA ILE A 69 0.76 -28.89 4.84
C ILE A 69 0.21 -30.23 4.37
N LEU A 70 0.87 -30.83 3.38
CA LEU A 70 0.53 -32.16 2.91
C LEU A 70 1.20 -33.20 3.81
N HIS A 71 0.37 -34.01 4.47
CA HIS A 71 0.88 -35.09 5.31
C HIS A 71 1.30 -36.31 4.52
N PHE A 72 2.30 -37.04 5.04
CA PHE A 72 2.75 -38.30 4.47
C PHE A 72 3.16 -39.31 5.54
N ARG A 73 3.20 -40.57 5.14
CA ARG A 73 3.61 -41.69 5.99
C ARG A 73 4.81 -42.41 5.37
N PRO A 74 5.86 -42.70 6.15
CA PRO A 74 7.00 -43.45 5.64
C PRO A 74 6.64 -44.93 5.44
N GLN A 75 7.09 -45.48 4.32
CA GLN A 75 7.17 -46.91 4.07
C GLN A 75 8.64 -47.33 4.16
N THR A 76 8.90 -48.31 5.02
CA THR A 76 10.26 -48.73 5.37
C THR A 76 10.57 -50.12 4.83
N GLU A 77 11.78 -50.30 4.31
CA GLU A 77 12.37 -51.62 4.06
C GLU A 77 13.54 -51.81 5.02
N GLY A 78 13.41 -52.72 5.98
CA GLY A 78 14.41 -52.88 7.04
C GLY A 78 14.51 -51.63 7.92
N LYS A 79 15.62 -50.90 7.83
CA LYS A 79 15.89 -49.69 8.62
C LYS A 79 15.72 -48.37 7.84
N ASP A 80 15.56 -48.48 6.53
CA ASP A 80 15.60 -47.36 5.61
C ASP A 80 14.20 -47.01 5.11
N ILE A 81 13.92 -45.71 5.00
CA ILE A 81 12.68 -45.21 4.42
C ILE A 81 12.89 -45.21 2.90
N VAL A 82 12.13 -46.04 2.20
CA VAL A 82 12.25 -46.18 0.73
C VAL A 82 11.22 -45.34 0.00
N ARG A 83 10.09 -45.07 0.64
CA ARG A 83 8.97 -44.37 0.03
C ARG A 83 8.19 -43.57 1.06
N LEU A 84 7.65 -42.44 0.65
CA LEU A 84 6.66 -41.67 1.40
C LEU A 84 5.31 -41.78 0.71
N GLU A 85 4.30 -42.23 1.43
CA GLU A 85 2.93 -42.29 0.96
C GLU A 85 2.17 -41.05 1.43
N MET A 86 1.74 -40.21 0.48
CA MET A 86 1.02 -38.97 0.77
C MET A 86 -0.40 -39.26 1.25
N GLU A 87 -0.99 -38.34 2.01
CA GLU A 87 -2.39 -38.42 2.43
C GLU A 87 -3.34 -38.48 1.23
N GLN A 88 -4.54 -39.02 1.45
CA GLN A 88 -5.49 -39.26 0.37
C GLN A 88 -6.04 -37.93 -0.19
N GLY A 89 -5.82 -37.70 -1.48
CA GLY A 89 -6.43 -36.60 -2.21
C GLY A 89 -5.95 -36.51 -3.65
N GLN A 90 -6.32 -35.42 -4.32
CA GLN A 90 -5.90 -35.14 -5.69
C GLN A 90 -5.08 -33.85 -5.70
N TYR A 91 -3.78 -34.02 -5.94
CA TYR A 91 -2.82 -32.92 -5.93
C TYR A 91 -1.99 -32.94 -7.22
N GLN A 92 -1.67 -31.76 -7.71
CA GLN A 92 -0.82 -31.58 -8.87
C GLN A 92 0.37 -30.68 -8.49
N PRO A 93 1.61 -31.10 -8.76
CA PRO A 93 2.77 -30.23 -8.62
C PRO A 93 2.57 -28.97 -9.47
N LEU A 94 2.89 -27.81 -8.91
CA LEU A 94 2.70 -26.49 -9.56
C LEU A 94 3.39 -26.44 -10.92
N LYS A 95 4.54 -27.10 -11.08
CA LYS A 95 5.24 -27.27 -12.36
C LYS A 95 4.34 -27.78 -13.48
N HIS A 96 3.53 -28.81 -13.22
CA HIS A 96 2.64 -29.36 -14.24
C HIS A 96 1.50 -28.40 -14.54
N VAL A 97 0.96 -27.73 -13.51
CA VAL A 97 -0.11 -26.73 -13.68
C VAL A 97 0.35 -25.57 -14.57
N LEU A 98 1.53 -25.01 -14.32
CA LEU A 98 2.11 -23.94 -15.12
C LEU A 98 2.44 -24.38 -16.55
N ASN A 99 2.88 -25.63 -16.75
CA ASN A 99 3.23 -26.15 -18.08
C ASN A 99 1.99 -26.52 -18.92
N GLU A 100 0.95 -27.08 -18.30
CA GLU A 100 -0.26 -27.54 -18.98
C GLU A 100 -1.29 -26.42 -19.16
N SER A 101 -1.31 -25.44 -18.25
CA SER A 101 -2.30 -24.35 -18.23
C SER A 101 -1.69 -23.05 -17.73
N PRO A 102 -0.77 -22.43 -18.49
CA PRO A 102 -0.10 -21.19 -18.09
C PRO A 102 -1.07 -20.01 -17.89
N ALA A 103 -2.23 -20.05 -18.56
CA ALA A 103 -3.29 -19.05 -18.43
C ALA A 103 -3.89 -18.96 -17.02
N ILE A 104 -3.70 -19.98 -16.16
CA ILE A 104 -4.16 -19.96 -14.75
C ILE A 104 -3.62 -18.75 -13.99
N VAL A 105 -2.41 -18.28 -14.34
CA VAL A 105 -1.78 -17.10 -13.74
C VAL A 105 -2.58 -15.82 -14.00
N ALA A 106 -3.34 -15.76 -15.09
CA ALA A 106 -4.20 -14.65 -15.45
C ALA A 106 -5.63 -14.78 -14.89
N GLU A 107 -5.98 -15.91 -14.26
CA GLU A 107 -7.29 -16.07 -13.65
C GLU A 107 -7.50 -15.07 -12.51
N PRO A 108 -8.70 -14.47 -12.39
CA PRO A 108 -9.00 -13.56 -11.30
C PRO A 108 -8.68 -14.17 -9.95
N HIS A 109 -8.01 -13.40 -9.09
CA HIS A 109 -7.64 -13.78 -7.72
C HIS A 109 -6.66 -14.95 -7.56
N PHE A 110 -6.35 -15.74 -8.59
CA PHE A 110 -5.48 -16.92 -8.46
C PHE A 110 -4.13 -16.58 -7.81
N ILE A 111 -3.40 -15.60 -8.37
CA ILE A 111 -2.09 -15.21 -7.82
C ILE A 111 -2.19 -14.58 -6.43
N GLU A 112 -3.27 -13.84 -6.17
CA GLU A 112 -3.51 -13.25 -4.86
C GLU A 112 -3.68 -14.34 -3.80
N ASP A 113 -4.58 -15.29 -4.06
CA ASP A 113 -4.86 -16.39 -3.14
C ASP A 113 -3.68 -17.34 -3.02
N PHE A 114 -3.00 -17.66 -4.13
CA PHE A 114 -1.78 -18.46 -4.12
C PHE A 114 -0.70 -17.82 -3.25
N THR A 115 -0.40 -16.54 -3.47
CA THR A 115 0.67 -15.84 -2.75
C THR A 115 0.35 -15.71 -1.27
N ARG A 116 -0.92 -15.41 -0.94
CA ARG A 116 -1.40 -15.32 0.44
C ARG A 116 -1.30 -16.67 1.15
N GLN A 117 -1.89 -17.72 0.58
CA GLN A 117 -1.86 -19.06 1.18
C GLN A 117 -0.43 -19.58 1.34
N LEU A 118 0.44 -19.34 0.35
CA LEU A 118 1.85 -19.69 0.44
C LEU A 118 2.53 -18.98 1.62
N LEU A 119 2.46 -17.65 1.69
CA LEU A 119 3.11 -16.89 2.76
C LEU A 119 2.54 -17.19 4.15
N GLU A 120 1.24 -17.46 4.26
CA GLU A 120 0.60 -17.92 5.51
C GLU A 120 1.12 -19.31 5.92
N ALA A 121 1.26 -20.24 4.98
CA ALA A 121 1.82 -21.56 5.24
C ALA A 121 3.31 -21.50 5.63
N VAL A 122 4.11 -20.66 4.96
CA VAL A 122 5.52 -20.42 5.32
C VAL A 122 5.63 -19.80 6.71
N ALA A 123 4.80 -18.80 7.04
CA ALA A 123 4.79 -18.20 8.37
C ALA A 123 4.48 -19.23 9.46
N TYR A 124 3.50 -20.11 9.21
CA TYR A 124 3.20 -21.22 10.12
C TYR A 124 4.40 -22.15 10.32
N LEU A 125 5.12 -22.52 9.26
CA LEU A 125 6.33 -23.34 9.39
C LEU A 125 7.40 -22.64 10.24
N HIS A 126 7.61 -21.33 10.05
CA HIS A 126 8.56 -20.54 10.84
C HIS A 126 8.19 -20.51 12.33
N GLU A 127 6.90 -20.46 12.67
CA GLU A 127 6.42 -20.56 14.06
C GLU A 127 6.74 -21.92 14.70
N GLN A 128 6.83 -22.98 13.88
CA GLN A 128 7.23 -24.32 14.32
C GLN A 128 8.76 -24.52 14.30
N GLY A 129 9.54 -23.48 14.02
CA GLY A 129 11.00 -23.52 13.98
C GLY A 129 11.58 -24.29 12.80
N VAL A 130 10.81 -24.44 11.73
CA VAL A 130 11.23 -25.16 10.51
C VAL A 130 11.16 -24.27 9.28
N TYR A 131 12.05 -24.53 8.32
CA TYR A 131 12.21 -23.73 7.11
C TYR A 131 12.11 -24.60 5.86
N GLY A 132 11.46 -24.09 4.83
CA GLY A 132 11.27 -24.79 3.56
C GLY A 132 12.58 -24.93 2.77
N VAL A 133 13.45 -23.92 2.82
CA VAL A 133 14.76 -23.76 2.15
C VAL A 133 14.69 -23.72 0.62
N CYS A 134 13.74 -24.42 0.01
CA CYS A 134 13.55 -24.48 -1.44
C CYS A 134 12.06 -24.53 -1.79
N TYR A 135 11.48 -23.35 -2.03
CA TYR A 135 10.17 -23.23 -2.67
C TYR A 135 10.35 -23.11 -4.18
N SER A 136 9.96 -24.14 -4.91
CA SER A 136 10.04 -24.21 -6.37
C SER A 136 8.74 -24.77 -6.95
N PRO A 137 8.51 -24.67 -8.28
CA PRO A 137 7.35 -25.30 -8.91
C PRO A 137 7.25 -26.81 -8.68
N GLU A 138 8.36 -27.48 -8.37
CA GLU A 138 8.41 -28.90 -8.03
C GLU A 138 7.94 -29.20 -6.61
N THR A 139 8.28 -28.35 -5.63
CA THR A 139 8.01 -28.60 -4.20
C THR A 139 6.63 -28.13 -3.74
N ILE A 140 6.02 -27.20 -4.50
CA ILE A 140 4.67 -26.69 -4.26
C ILE A 140 3.62 -27.51 -5.01
N PHE A 141 2.55 -27.87 -4.31
CA PHE A 141 1.43 -28.61 -4.87
C PHE A 141 0.16 -27.78 -4.79
N LEU A 142 -0.72 -27.96 -5.78
CA LEU A 142 -2.07 -27.43 -5.79
C LEU A 142 -3.08 -28.57 -5.65
N ARG A 143 -4.08 -28.38 -4.79
CA ARG A 143 -5.21 -29.30 -4.69
C ARG A 143 -6.13 -29.11 -5.90
N LYS A 144 -6.48 -30.21 -6.56
CA LYS A 144 -7.36 -30.18 -7.73
C LYS A 144 -8.78 -29.79 -7.29
N GLY A 145 -9.33 -28.75 -7.90
CA GLY A 145 -10.69 -28.27 -7.66
C GLY A 145 -10.74 -26.86 -7.08
N ASP A 146 -9.97 -26.59 -6.03
CA ASP A 146 -9.93 -25.29 -5.33
C ASP A 146 -8.57 -24.57 -5.45
N ASN A 147 -7.56 -25.21 -6.06
CA ASN A 147 -6.20 -24.69 -6.21
C ASN A 147 -5.54 -24.33 -4.87
N ALA A 148 -5.95 -24.95 -3.76
CA ALA A 148 -5.35 -24.69 -2.46
C ALA A 148 -3.86 -25.07 -2.46
N VAL A 149 -3.01 -24.19 -1.92
CA VAL A 149 -1.56 -24.40 -1.83
C VAL A 149 -1.26 -25.45 -0.78
N LEU A 150 -0.41 -26.41 -1.12
CA LEU A 150 0.05 -27.49 -0.26
C LEU A 150 1.58 -27.60 -0.31
N LEU A 151 2.20 -27.54 0.86
CA LEU A 151 3.63 -27.70 1.07
C LEU A 151 3.93 -29.15 1.45
N THR A 152 4.95 -29.74 0.83
CA THR A 152 5.25 -31.17 0.96
C THR A 152 6.63 -31.46 1.54
N HIS A 153 7.49 -30.45 1.62
CA HIS A 153 8.90 -30.60 1.93
C HIS A 153 9.37 -29.54 2.91
N VAL A 154 10.14 -29.98 3.91
CA VAL A 154 10.78 -29.11 4.90
C VAL A 154 12.31 -29.28 4.78
N GLY A 155 12.94 -28.37 4.04
CA GLY A 155 14.35 -28.45 3.73
C GLY A 155 15.30 -28.25 4.92
N SER A 156 14.84 -27.62 6.01
CA SER A 156 15.70 -27.31 7.17
C SER A 156 16.27 -28.54 7.87
N HIS A 157 15.60 -29.69 7.84
CA HIS A 157 16.11 -30.93 8.43
C HIS A 157 17.41 -31.41 7.77
N TYR A 158 17.61 -31.02 6.52
CA TYR A 158 18.71 -31.48 5.69
C TYR A 158 19.93 -30.55 5.70
N LEU A 159 19.86 -29.41 6.40
CA LEU A 159 20.98 -28.46 6.50
C LEU A 159 22.23 -29.04 7.16
N SER A 160 22.11 -30.17 7.87
CA SER A 160 23.25 -30.89 8.47
C SER A 160 24.08 -31.69 7.45
N MET A 161 23.56 -31.84 6.22
CA MET A 161 24.27 -32.47 5.12
C MET A 161 25.40 -31.56 4.63
N SER A 162 26.56 -32.15 4.34
CA SER A 162 27.78 -31.39 4.03
C SER A 162 27.73 -30.65 2.69
N ASN A 163 26.80 -31.00 1.80
CA ASN A 163 26.69 -30.44 0.46
C ASN A 163 25.21 -30.28 0.06
N PRO A 164 24.64 -29.07 0.19
CA PRO A 164 23.27 -28.77 -0.22
C PRO A 164 22.98 -29.11 -1.70
N SER A 165 23.98 -29.02 -2.58
CA SER A 165 23.84 -29.32 -4.00
C SER A 165 23.53 -30.80 -4.30
N GLN A 166 23.69 -31.70 -3.33
CA GLN A 166 23.24 -33.09 -3.49
C GLN A 166 21.71 -33.22 -3.46
N LEU A 167 21.02 -32.29 -2.80
CA LEU A 167 19.56 -32.25 -2.71
C LEU A 167 18.96 -31.28 -3.73
N TYR A 168 19.58 -30.10 -3.87
CA TYR A 168 19.07 -29.02 -4.70
C TYR A 168 19.91 -28.93 -5.99
N TYR A 169 19.56 -29.77 -6.97
CA TYR A 169 20.19 -29.80 -8.29
C TYR A 169 19.13 -29.80 -9.40
N GLY A 170 19.58 -29.64 -10.65
CA GLY A 170 18.71 -29.75 -11.83
C GLY A 170 17.79 -28.55 -12.01
N GLY A 171 18.25 -27.36 -11.61
CA GLY A 171 17.52 -26.10 -11.67
C GLY A 171 16.87 -25.69 -10.35
N MET A 172 16.88 -26.54 -9.32
CA MET A 172 16.37 -26.18 -7.98
C MET A 172 17.30 -25.24 -7.23
N GLU A 173 18.61 -25.27 -7.53
CA GLU A 173 19.63 -24.39 -6.97
C GLU A 173 19.30 -22.90 -7.16
N GLU A 174 18.54 -22.56 -8.19
CA GLU A 174 18.07 -21.19 -8.46
C GLU A 174 17.09 -20.66 -7.42
N PHE A 175 16.39 -21.55 -6.72
CA PHE A 175 15.40 -21.20 -5.70
C PHE A 175 16.00 -21.21 -4.30
N VAL A 176 17.23 -21.71 -4.14
CA VAL A 176 17.90 -21.77 -2.84
C VAL A 176 18.66 -20.47 -2.60
N ALA A 177 18.51 -19.92 -1.40
CA ALA A 177 19.16 -18.66 -1.06
C ALA A 177 20.71 -18.80 -1.08
N PRO A 178 21.45 -17.78 -1.56
CA PRO A 178 22.91 -17.86 -1.70
C PRO A 178 23.64 -18.21 -0.40
N GLU A 179 23.15 -17.70 0.74
CA GLU A 179 23.71 -18.01 2.05
C GLU A 179 23.55 -19.49 2.44
N VAL A 180 22.49 -20.17 1.99
CA VAL A 180 22.30 -21.60 2.22
C VAL A 180 23.31 -22.40 1.40
N MET A 181 23.49 -22.04 0.12
CA MET A 181 24.48 -22.71 -0.75
C MET A 181 25.92 -22.54 -0.27
N ASN A 182 26.19 -21.43 0.42
CA ASN A 182 27.50 -21.12 1.01
C ASN A 182 27.67 -21.62 2.46
N ASN A 183 26.76 -22.47 2.97
CA ASN A 183 26.76 -22.95 4.37
C ASN A 183 26.80 -21.83 5.42
N GLY A 184 26.15 -20.70 5.12
CA GLY A 184 25.97 -19.56 6.01
C GLY A 184 24.89 -19.79 7.07
N THR A 185 24.51 -18.71 7.75
CA THR A 185 23.41 -18.75 8.74
C THR A 185 22.08 -18.79 8.01
N VAL A 186 21.23 -19.75 8.38
CA VAL A 186 19.89 -19.92 7.81
C VAL A 186 18.85 -19.41 8.79
N ASP A 187 18.00 -18.51 8.33
CA ASP A 187 16.86 -17.96 9.07
C ASP A 187 15.65 -17.78 8.14
N ASN A 188 14.58 -17.13 8.62
CA ASN A 188 13.35 -16.86 7.85
C ASN A 188 13.59 -16.25 6.45
N ARG A 189 14.72 -15.53 6.26
CA ARG A 189 15.02 -14.76 5.06
C ARG A 189 15.44 -15.64 3.88
N CYS A 190 15.88 -16.87 4.14
CA CYS A 190 16.18 -17.82 3.06
C CYS A 190 14.89 -18.23 2.34
N ASP A 191 13.82 -18.51 3.09
CA ASP A 191 12.51 -18.87 2.59
C ASP A 191 11.88 -17.71 1.81
N ILE A 192 12.09 -16.46 2.25
CA ILE A 192 11.63 -15.26 1.56
C ILE A 192 12.31 -15.12 0.19
N TYR A 193 13.60 -15.43 0.10
CA TYR A 193 14.30 -15.49 -1.19
C TYR A 193 13.70 -16.54 -2.11
N SER A 194 13.51 -17.76 -1.60
CA SER A 194 12.93 -18.86 -2.37
C SER A 194 11.52 -18.55 -2.88
N VAL A 195 10.64 -17.99 -2.02
CA VAL A 195 9.30 -17.53 -2.43
C VAL A 195 9.42 -16.43 -3.50
N GLY A 196 10.37 -15.50 -3.37
CA GLY A 196 10.63 -14.48 -4.38
C GLY A 196 10.99 -15.08 -5.75
N ARG A 197 11.91 -16.05 -5.78
CA ARG A 197 12.31 -16.77 -7.01
C ARG A 197 11.16 -17.58 -7.60
N LEU A 198 10.35 -18.23 -6.76
CA LEU A 198 9.15 -18.93 -7.19
C LEU A 198 8.16 -17.98 -7.86
N LEU A 199 7.89 -16.82 -7.27
CA LEU A 199 7.01 -15.82 -7.85
C LEU A 199 7.57 -15.28 -9.18
N GLN A 200 8.88 -15.06 -9.30
CA GLN A 200 9.48 -14.73 -10.62
C GLN A 200 9.17 -15.82 -11.64
N ARG A 201 9.42 -17.08 -11.27
CA ARG A 201 9.23 -18.25 -12.14
C ARG A 201 7.79 -18.45 -12.61
N ILE A 202 6.80 -18.13 -11.78
CA ILE A 202 5.38 -18.19 -12.13
C ILE A 202 5.05 -17.18 -13.25
N PHE A 203 5.73 -16.03 -13.24
CA PHE A 203 5.55 -14.94 -14.21
C PHE A 203 6.58 -14.97 -15.35
N ASP A 204 7.25 -16.09 -15.61
CA ASP A 204 8.16 -16.20 -16.77
C ASP A 204 7.43 -16.02 -18.11
N GLN A 205 6.15 -16.43 -18.18
CA GLN A 205 5.31 -16.39 -19.38
C GLN A 205 4.18 -15.35 -19.32
N ALA A 206 4.13 -14.56 -18.26
CA ALA A 206 3.05 -13.60 -18.00
C ALA A 206 3.59 -12.31 -17.39
N ASP A 207 2.92 -11.19 -17.63
CA ASP A 207 3.34 -9.92 -17.04
C ASP A 207 3.05 -9.89 -15.53
N MET A 208 4.10 -9.64 -14.74
CA MET A 208 3.96 -9.49 -13.29
C MET A 208 3.34 -8.13 -12.93
N PRO A 209 2.29 -8.09 -12.09
CA PRO A 209 1.75 -6.84 -11.58
C PRO A 209 2.82 -5.98 -10.89
N LEU A 210 2.78 -4.67 -11.09
CA LEU A 210 3.80 -3.74 -10.59
C LEU A 210 3.94 -3.75 -9.06
N GLU A 211 2.84 -4.01 -8.35
CA GLU A 211 2.81 -4.12 -6.90
C GLU A 211 3.63 -5.32 -6.43
N LEU A 212 3.49 -6.45 -7.13
CA LEU A 212 4.21 -7.69 -6.83
C LEU A 212 5.68 -7.58 -7.26
N ARG A 213 5.97 -6.95 -8.40
CA ARG A 213 7.33 -6.80 -8.94
C ARG A 213 8.30 -6.17 -7.94
N ASN A 214 7.86 -5.12 -7.24
CA ASN A 214 8.70 -4.44 -6.26
C ASN A 214 8.96 -5.29 -5.00
N VAL A 215 7.95 -6.03 -4.56
CA VAL A 215 8.07 -6.94 -3.42
C VAL A 215 9.02 -8.09 -3.77
N VAL A 216 8.82 -8.72 -4.93
CA VAL A 216 9.66 -9.79 -5.44
C VAL A 216 11.11 -9.33 -5.62
N LYS A 217 11.34 -8.14 -6.18
CA LYS A 217 12.69 -7.57 -6.31
C LYS A 217 13.39 -7.45 -4.96
N LYS A 218 12.69 -7.04 -3.91
CA LYS A 218 13.23 -6.95 -2.55
C LYS A 218 13.46 -8.34 -1.93
N ALA A 219 12.57 -9.29 -2.18
CA ALA A 219 12.69 -10.64 -1.64
C ALA A 219 13.92 -11.39 -2.20
N VAL A 220 14.28 -11.15 -3.46
CA VAL A 220 15.38 -11.82 -4.18
C VAL A 220 16.73 -11.10 -4.02
N SER A 221 16.86 -10.13 -3.10
CA SER A 221 18.15 -9.48 -2.82
C SER A 221 19.21 -10.51 -2.39
N GLU A 222 20.46 -10.35 -2.84
CA GLU A 222 21.54 -11.28 -2.48
C GLU A 222 21.84 -11.26 -0.97
N ALA A 223 21.93 -10.06 -0.38
CA ALA A 223 22.12 -9.88 1.05
C ALA A 223 20.83 -10.18 1.83
N PRO A 224 20.85 -11.09 2.84
CA PRO A 224 19.66 -11.41 3.63
C PRO A 224 19.03 -10.19 4.34
N GLU A 225 19.85 -9.26 4.83
CA GLU A 225 19.42 -8.05 5.53
C GLU A 225 18.58 -7.09 4.68
N ASP A 226 18.73 -7.15 3.35
CA ASP A 226 17.98 -6.32 2.42
C ASP A 226 16.58 -6.89 2.09
N ARG A 227 16.29 -8.12 2.55
CA ARG A 227 15.02 -8.82 2.32
C ARG A 227 13.96 -8.41 3.34
N PHE A 228 12.81 -9.08 3.31
CA PHE A 228 11.84 -8.99 4.41
C PHE A 228 12.32 -9.83 5.59
N ASN A 229 11.97 -9.47 6.83
CA ASN A 229 12.37 -10.24 8.00
C ASN A 229 11.49 -11.48 8.21
N THR A 230 10.21 -11.37 7.88
CA THR A 230 9.23 -12.46 8.03
C THR A 230 8.33 -12.57 6.78
N PRO A 231 7.73 -13.75 6.53
CA PRO A 231 6.73 -13.91 5.46
C PRO A 231 5.52 -12.99 5.63
N LYS A 232 5.15 -12.71 6.89
CA LYS A 232 4.08 -11.78 7.23
C LYS A 232 4.39 -10.35 6.79
N ASP A 233 5.61 -9.87 7.02
CA ASP A 233 6.05 -8.54 6.55
C ASP A 233 5.98 -8.42 5.02
N MET A 234 6.32 -9.51 4.31
CA MET A 234 6.21 -9.58 2.86
C MET A 234 4.74 -9.50 2.42
N LEU A 235 3.86 -10.27 3.06
CA LEU A 235 2.42 -10.26 2.78
C LEU A 235 1.78 -8.89 3.05
N ASP A 236 2.11 -8.26 4.17
CA ASP A 236 1.64 -6.91 4.53
C ASP A 236 2.11 -5.87 3.51
N SER A 237 3.34 -6.01 3.00
CA SER A 237 3.85 -5.14 1.93
C SER A 237 3.05 -5.27 0.63
N ILE A 238 2.70 -6.50 0.24
CA ILE A 238 1.86 -6.79 -0.94
C ILE A 238 0.48 -6.15 -0.76
N ASN A 239 -0.17 -6.40 0.38
CA ASN A 239 -1.50 -5.88 0.66
C ASN A 239 -1.55 -4.35 0.71
N ARG A 240 -0.56 -3.71 1.34
CA ARG A 240 -0.45 -2.25 1.39
C ARG A 240 -0.32 -1.65 0.00
N ARG A 241 0.59 -2.18 -0.83
CA ARG A 241 0.82 -1.68 -2.20
C ARG A 241 -0.42 -1.84 -3.08
N ARG A 242 -1.07 -3.00 -2.99
CA ARG A 242 -2.31 -3.29 -3.70
C ARG A 242 -3.44 -2.34 -3.31
N ASN A 243 -3.63 -2.10 -2.02
CA ASN A 243 -4.65 -1.15 -1.55
C ASN A 243 -4.35 0.27 -2.02
N THR A 244 -3.08 0.71 -1.97
CA THR A 244 -2.72 2.02 -2.51
C THR A 244 -2.97 2.13 -4.01
N PHE A 245 -2.68 1.07 -4.78
CA PHE A 245 -2.91 1.08 -6.23
C PHE A 245 -4.41 1.09 -6.57
N ARG A 246 -5.22 0.29 -5.87
CA ARG A 246 -6.68 0.31 -6.00
C ARG A 246 -7.27 1.68 -5.66
N SER A 247 -6.82 2.30 -4.58
CA SER A 247 -7.26 3.65 -4.19
C SER A 247 -6.88 4.70 -5.23
N LEU A 248 -5.66 4.63 -5.79
CA LEU A 248 -5.21 5.54 -6.85
C LEU A 248 -6.05 5.38 -8.12
N ILE A 249 -6.30 4.14 -8.57
CA ILE A 249 -7.17 3.88 -9.73
C ILE A 249 -8.58 4.43 -9.48
N SER A 250 -9.16 4.15 -8.31
CA SER A 250 -10.49 4.64 -7.96
C SER A 250 -10.55 6.18 -7.96
N GLY A 251 -9.49 6.85 -7.50
CA GLY A 251 -9.37 8.31 -7.55
C GLY A 251 -9.28 8.84 -8.98
N ILE A 252 -8.50 8.21 -9.85
CA ILE A 252 -8.38 8.59 -11.26
C ILE A 252 -9.73 8.42 -11.98
N ILE A 253 -10.42 7.30 -11.75
CA ILE A 253 -11.76 7.05 -12.31
C ILE A 253 -12.75 8.11 -11.81
N ALA A 254 -12.75 8.43 -10.52
CA ALA A 254 -13.63 9.45 -9.96
C ALA A 254 -13.37 10.84 -10.57
N VAL A 255 -12.11 11.22 -10.78
CA VAL A 255 -11.74 12.48 -11.46
C VAL A 255 -12.19 12.47 -12.92
N ALA A 256 -12.03 11.36 -13.64
CA ALA A 256 -12.48 11.23 -15.02
C ALA A 256 -14.01 11.36 -15.13
N ILE A 257 -14.76 10.73 -14.24
CA ILE A 257 -16.22 10.85 -14.17
C ILE A 257 -16.63 12.29 -13.84
N ALA A 258 -16.00 12.92 -12.85
CA ALA A 258 -16.28 14.31 -12.49
C ALA A 258 -16.01 15.26 -13.66
N GLY A 259 -14.90 15.08 -14.38
CA GLY A 259 -14.57 15.84 -15.58
C GLY A 259 -15.61 15.66 -16.70
N LEU A 260 -16.08 14.44 -16.91
CA LEU A 260 -17.14 14.13 -17.88
C LEU A 260 -18.46 14.81 -17.51
N VAL A 261 -18.84 14.80 -16.23
CA VAL A 261 -20.04 15.50 -15.74
C VAL A 261 -19.92 17.00 -15.94
N ILE A 262 -18.76 17.60 -15.64
CA ILE A 262 -18.51 19.03 -15.85
C ILE A 262 -18.60 19.38 -17.35
N ALA A 263 -18.01 18.55 -18.22
CA ALA A 263 -18.08 18.76 -19.66
C ALA A 263 -19.53 18.72 -20.18
N LEU A 264 -20.34 17.75 -19.74
CA LEU A 264 -21.77 17.68 -20.07
C LEU A 264 -22.55 18.88 -19.54
N TYR A 265 -22.22 19.36 -18.34
CA TYR A 265 -22.86 20.55 -17.77
C TYR A 265 -22.62 21.79 -18.63
N PHE A 266 -21.39 22.01 -19.09
CA PHE A 266 -21.06 23.13 -19.97
C PHE A 266 -21.67 23.00 -21.37
N ASP A 267 -21.76 21.78 -21.93
CA ASP A 267 -22.41 21.52 -23.22
C ASP A 267 -23.94 21.80 -23.18
N MET A 268 -24.58 21.53 -22.04
CA MET A 268 -26.02 21.81 -21.84
C MET A 268 -26.32 23.27 -21.44
N MET A 269 -25.32 24.09 -21.13
CA MET A 269 -25.54 25.51 -20.81
C MET A 269 -25.67 26.34 -22.08
N PRO A 270 -26.77 27.11 -22.28
CA PRO A 270 -26.90 28.00 -23.42
C PRO A 270 -25.84 29.12 -23.34
N GLU A 271 -25.15 29.40 -24.45
CA GLU A 271 -24.23 30.53 -24.55
C GLU A 271 -24.98 31.83 -24.24
N SER A 272 -24.54 32.55 -23.21
CA SER A 272 -25.06 33.87 -22.92
C SER A 272 -24.57 34.84 -23.98
N ASN A 273 -25.39 35.11 -25.00
CA ASN A 273 -25.10 36.18 -25.95
C ASN A 273 -24.97 37.51 -25.18
N PRO A 274 -23.88 38.27 -25.38
CA PRO A 274 -23.75 39.58 -24.76
C PRO A 274 -24.91 40.45 -25.26
N VAL A 275 -25.79 40.85 -24.34
CA VAL A 275 -26.87 41.78 -24.67
C VAL A 275 -26.21 43.09 -25.05
N GLU A 276 -26.30 43.46 -26.32
CA GLU A 276 -25.79 44.74 -26.82
C GLU A 276 -26.62 45.86 -26.18
N PHE A 277 -26.04 46.53 -25.18
CA PHE A 277 -26.65 47.70 -24.58
C PHE A 277 -26.65 48.84 -25.60
N VAL A 278 -27.75 48.97 -26.34
CA VAL A 278 -28.01 50.15 -27.16
C VAL A 278 -28.04 51.35 -26.22
N LYS A 279 -27.07 52.25 -26.34
CA LYS A 279 -27.10 53.53 -25.62
C LYS A 279 -28.41 54.24 -25.98
N PRO A 280 -29.23 54.67 -25.00
CA PRO A 280 -30.43 55.45 -25.32
C PRO A 280 -30.01 56.70 -26.09
N ALA A 281 -30.76 57.02 -27.14
CA ALA A 281 -30.54 58.21 -27.95
C ALA A 281 -30.48 59.46 -27.04
N PRO A 282 -29.64 60.45 -27.34
CA PRO A 282 -29.58 61.68 -26.56
C PRO A 282 -30.98 62.32 -26.53
N ARG A 283 -31.51 62.53 -25.32
CA ARG A 283 -32.79 63.21 -25.11
C ARG A 283 -32.73 64.60 -25.74
N THR A 284 -33.58 64.85 -26.73
CA THR A 284 -33.85 66.20 -27.23
C THR A 284 -34.63 66.99 -26.20
N ALA A 285 -34.30 68.28 -26.04
CA ALA A 285 -34.86 69.21 -25.03
C ALA A 285 -36.37 69.51 -25.15
N THR A 286 -37.13 68.66 -25.84
CA THR A 286 -38.58 68.73 -25.98
C THR A 286 -39.31 67.65 -25.17
N ASP A 287 -38.59 66.71 -24.55
CA ASP A 287 -39.17 65.67 -23.68
C ASP A 287 -39.40 66.16 -22.22
N ASP A 288 -39.00 67.38 -21.90
CA ASP A 288 -39.18 68.01 -20.56
C ASP A 288 -40.51 68.79 -20.43
N LEU A 289 -41.51 68.53 -21.28
CA LEU A 289 -42.78 69.28 -21.28
C LEU A 289 -44.04 68.45 -21.05
N ILE A 290 -43.92 67.24 -20.51
CA ILE A 290 -45.10 66.44 -20.13
C ILE A 290 -44.89 65.83 -18.74
N ASP A 291 -45.66 66.37 -17.80
CA ASP A 291 -46.10 65.77 -16.52
C ASP A 291 -45.22 65.94 -15.27
N ASP A 292 -44.94 67.19 -14.90
CA ASP A 292 -44.72 67.57 -13.50
C ASP A 292 -46.06 67.53 -12.74
N GLY A 293 -46.53 66.33 -12.40
CA GLY A 293 -47.87 66.17 -11.83
C GLY A 293 -48.13 64.92 -10.99
N TYR A 294 -47.14 64.07 -10.72
CA TYR A 294 -47.38 62.83 -9.99
C TYR A 294 -46.80 62.86 -8.57
N SER A 295 -47.67 63.05 -7.58
CA SER A 295 -47.34 62.89 -6.16
C SER A 295 -47.52 61.42 -5.76
N PRO A 296 -46.50 60.74 -5.20
CA PRO A 296 -46.58 59.32 -4.79
C PRO A 296 -47.57 58.98 -3.68
N GLU A 297 -48.37 59.95 -3.21
CA GLU A 297 -49.25 59.84 -2.05
C GLU A 297 -50.71 59.45 -2.43
N GLU A 298 -51.05 59.35 -3.72
CA GLU A 298 -52.39 58.95 -4.21
C GLU A 298 -52.55 57.44 -4.51
N LEU A 299 -51.47 56.65 -4.52
CA LEU A 299 -51.62 55.19 -4.46
C LEU A 299 -51.73 54.80 -2.99
N GLY A 300 -52.95 54.47 -2.55
CA GLY A 300 -53.25 53.95 -1.22
C GLY A 300 -52.56 52.62 -0.90
N VAL A 301 -51.22 52.64 -0.83
CA VAL A 301 -50.37 51.56 -0.35
C VAL A 301 -49.92 51.96 1.03
N VAL A 302 -50.52 51.30 2.00
CA VAL A 302 -50.18 51.38 3.42
C VAL A 302 -48.68 51.11 3.57
N SER A 303 -47.96 52.08 4.15
CA SER A 303 -46.61 51.86 4.65
C SER A 303 -46.70 50.96 5.88
N ASP A 304 -46.66 49.65 5.66
CA ASP A 304 -46.18 48.71 6.68
C ASP A 304 -44.65 48.73 6.64
N GLY A 305 -44.09 49.81 7.16
CA GLY A 305 -42.69 49.85 7.56
C GLY A 305 -42.50 48.99 8.79
N ASP A 306 -42.11 47.72 8.62
CA ASP A 306 -41.31 47.02 9.65
C ASP A 306 -40.60 45.71 9.25
N SER A 307 -40.55 45.27 7.97
CA SER A 307 -39.99 43.93 7.68
C SER A 307 -38.83 43.81 6.69
N LEU A 308 -38.46 44.86 5.97
CA LEU A 308 -37.39 44.77 4.94
C LEU A 308 -36.00 45.24 5.44
N VAL A 309 -35.94 46.03 6.51
CA VAL A 309 -34.66 46.52 7.06
C VAL A 309 -33.86 45.39 7.75
N SER A 310 -34.52 44.35 8.25
CA SER A 310 -33.87 43.28 9.02
C SER A 310 -33.15 42.19 8.19
N VAL A 311 -33.50 42.02 6.90
CA VAL A 311 -32.96 40.93 6.07
C VAL A 311 -31.66 41.35 5.37
N GLU A 312 -31.61 42.58 4.86
CA GLU A 312 -30.38 43.15 4.28
C GLU A 312 -29.30 43.41 5.34
N GLN A 313 -29.68 43.84 6.55
CA GLN A 313 -28.74 43.99 7.67
C GLN A 313 -28.13 42.65 8.08
N LYS A 314 -28.92 41.58 8.21
CA LYS A 314 -28.40 40.24 8.53
C LYS A 314 -27.48 39.68 7.44
N SER A 315 -27.80 39.92 6.17
CA SER A 315 -26.96 39.50 5.05
C SER A 315 -25.61 40.24 5.00
N GLN A 316 -25.59 41.53 5.34
CA GLN A 316 -24.36 42.31 5.38
C GLN A 316 -23.48 41.94 6.57
N GLU A 317 -24.07 41.67 7.74
CA GLU A 317 -23.37 41.17 8.93
C GLU A 317 -22.70 39.81 8.68
N GLU A 318 -23.39 38.88 8.00
CA GLU A 318 -22.80 37.58 7.63
C GLU A 318 -21.62 37.72 6.66
N TYR A 319 -21.71 38.66 5.70
CA TYR A 319 -20.63 38.91 4.75
C TYR A 319 -19.41 39.53 5.45
N GLN A 320 -19.64 40.50 6.34
CA GLN A 320 -18.59 41.11 7.16
C GLN A 320 -17.93 40.09 8.09
N ALA A 321 -18.70 39.22 8.75
CA ALA A 321 -18.17 38.17 9.61
C ALA A 321 -17.28 37.16 8.85
N LYS A 322 -17.68 36.80 7.62
CA LYS A 322 -16.87 35.93 6.74
C LYS A 322 -15.59 36.63 6.27
N ALA A 323 -15.66 37.91 5.91
CA ALA A 323 -14.49 38.72 5.56
C ALA A 323 -13.50 38.84 6.73
N GLU A 324 -14.00 39.09 7.95
CA GLU A 324 -13.19 39.13 9.17
C GLU A 324 -12.51 37.77 9.45
N ALA A 325 -13.22 36.65 9.28
CA ALA A 325 -12.65 35.32 9.48
C ALA A 325 -11.54 34.99 8.48
N ILE A 326 -11.72 35.38 7.22
CA ILE A 326 -10.71 35.20 6.16
C ILE A 326 -9.47 36.05 6.48
N PHE A 327 -9.67 37.33 6.85
CA PHE A 327 -8.59 38.23 7.25
C PHE A 327 -7.82 37.68 8.45
N ARG A 328 -8.51 37.27 9.52
CA ARG A 328 -7.90 36.69 10.73
C ARG A 328 -7.02 35.50 10.40
N LYS A 329 -7.47 34.57 9.55
CA LYS A 329 -6.71 33.38 9.18
C LYS A 329 -5.47 33.72 8.35
N ARG A 330 -5.63 34.54 7.31
CA ARG A 330 -4.53 34.92 6.40
C ARG A 330 -3.49 35.77 7.11
N TYR A 331 -3.93 36.79 7.85
CA TYR A 331 -3.04 37.68 8.58
C TYR A 331 -2.29 36.96 9.71
N THR A 332 -2.93 36.04 10.45
CA THR A 332 -2.24 35.25 11.47
C THR A 332 -1.08 34.44 10.89
N ALA A 333 -1.26 33.81 9.72
CA ALA A 333 -0.20 33.04 9.07
C ALA A 333 0.95 33.93 8.55
N ALA A 334 0.62 35.10 7.97
CA ALA A 334 1.61 36.07 7.53
C ALA A 334 2.40 36.67 8.71
N ALA A 335 1.69 37.08 9.77
CA ALA A 335 2.27 37.68 10.97
C ALA A 335 3.16 36.69 11.72
N ASP A 336 2.78 35.41 11.85
CA ASP A 336 3.62 34.39 12.51
C ASP A 336 4.96 34.21 11.79
N LYS A 337 4.95 34.20 10.44
CA LYS A 337 6.15 34.11 9.62
C LYS A 337 7.06 35.33 9.80
N ILE A 338 6.50 36.54 9.86
CA ILE A 338 7.29 37.78 10.03
C ILE A 338 7.83 37.87 11.46
N LEU A 339 7.01 37.63 12.49
CA LEU A 339 7.41 37.68 13.90
C LEU A 339 8.45 36.62 14.26
N SER A 340 8.43 35.44 13.63
CA SER A 340 9.45 34.40 13.84
C SER A 340 10.87 34.80 13.41
N LYS A 341 11.01 35.81 12.54
CA LYS A 341 12.33 36.34 12.13
C LYS A 341 13.03 37.09 13.28
N ILE A 342 12.26 37.67 14.19
CA ILE A 342 12.77 38.43 15.34
C ILE A 342 12.80 37.56 16.60
N TYR A 343 11.70 36.86 16.88
CA TYR A 343 11.53 36.08 18.10
C TYR A 343 12.07 34.65 17.92
N ASN A 344 13.40 34.53 17.81
CA ASN A 344 14.13 33.26 17.76
C ASN A 344 15.34 33.26 18.72
N LYS A 345 15.91 32.07 18.98
CA LYS A 345 17.01 31.88 19.97
C LYS A 345 18.33 32.56 19.58
N GLU A 346 18.56 32.82 18.28
CA GLU A 346 19.82 33.39 17.78
C GLU A 346 19.81 34.92 17.80
N HIS A 347 18.66 35.55 17.55
CA HIS A 347 18.51 37.00 17.45
C HIS A 347 18.12 37.69 18.77
N MET A 348 17.68 36.94 19.79
CA MET A 348 17.39 37.47 21.13
C MET A 348 18.66 37.80 21.96
N ASN A 349 19.85 37.44 21.48
CA ASN A 349 21.14 37.63 22.18
C ASN A 349 22.01 38.75 21.57
N VAL A 350 21.40 39.63 20.76
CA VAL A 350 22.08 40.68 19.99
C VAL A 350 21.87 42.05 20.66
N THR A 351 22.86 42.95 20.53
CA THR A 351 22.85 44.34 21.04
C THR A 351 21.56 45.10 20.70
N GLU A 352 21.03 45.87 21.65
CA GLU A 352 19.77 46.64 21.58
C GLU A 352 19.57 47.41 20.26
N LYS A 353 20.63 48.01 19.72
CA LYS A 353 20.60 48.77 18.46
C LYS A 353 20.23 47.92 17.23
N ASN A 354 20.65 46.66 17.18
CA ASN A 354 20.32 45.75 16.07
C ASN A 354 18.91 45.18 16.23
N PHE A 355 18.45 44.99 17.46
CA PHE A 355 17.06 44.60 17.74
C PHE A 355 16.09 45.70 17.32
N MET A 356 16.40 46.97 17.63
CA MET A 356 15.57 48.11 17.23
C MET A 356 15.47 48.27 15.72
N SER A 357 16.57 48.19 14.96
CA SER A 357 16.53 48.32 13.49
C SER A 357 15.79 47.16 12.81
N GLN A 358 15.92 45.94 13.34
CA GLN A 358 15.19 44.78 12.84
C GLN A 358 13.70 44.84 13.22
N SER A 359 13.37 45.42 14.38
CA SER A 359 11.99 45.70 14.80
C SER A 359 11.31 46.75 13.92
N GLU A 360 12.00 47.81 13.51
CA GLU A 360 11.43 48.82 12.60
C GLU A 360 11.12 48.23 11.22
N SER A 361 12.05 47.44 10.67
CA SER A 361 11.87 46.77 9.37
C SER A 361 10.69 45.78 9.37
N THR A 362 10.55 45.02 10.45
CA THR A 362 9.45 44.05 10.58
C THR A 362 8.09 44.70 10.85
N VAL A 363 8.04 45.83 11.55
CA VAL A 363 6.81 46.63 11.67
C VAL A 363 6.36 47.13 10.30
N ALA A 364 7.29 47.57 9.45
CA ALA A 364 6.98 47.96 8.07
C ALA A 364 6.47 46.76 7.23
N GLU A 365 7.06 45.57 7.37
CA GLU A 365 6.57 44.35 6.71
C GLU A 365 5.15 43.95 7.19
N LEU A 366 4.86 44.08 8.49
CA LEU A 366 3.55 43.76 9.07
C LEU A 366 2.46 44.74 8.61
N MET A 367 2.78 46.03 8.52
CA MET A 367 1.88 47.07 8.01
C MET A 367 1.55 46.83 6.54
N LYS A 368 2.56 46.54 5.72
CA LYS A 368 2.36 46.24 4.29
C LYS A 368 1.51 44.99 4.09
N ALA A 369 1.78 43.92 4.84
CA ALA A 369 0.98 42.69 4.78
C ALA A 369 -0.47 42.92 5.24
N GLN A 370 -0.69 43.85 6.18
CA GLN A 370 -2.03 44.21 6.62
C GLN A 370 -2.81 44.91 5.50
N GLU A 371 -2.23 45.91 4.84
CA GLU A 371 -2.87 46.68 3.77
C GLU A 371 -3.23 45.78 2.58
N GLU A 372 -2.33 44.90 2.16
CA GLU A 372 -2.56 43.95 1.05
C GLU A 372 -3.69 42.97 1.38
N ILE A 373 -3.67 42.35 2.57
CA ILE A 373 -4.68 41.35 2.97
C ILE A 373 -6.03 42.02 3.26
N ALA A 374 -6.05 43.27 3.75
CA ALA A 374 -7.27 44.05 3.96
C ALA A 374 -7.94 44.40 2.61
N ALA A 375 -7.16 44.83 1.61
CA ALA A 375 -7.64 45.12 0.27
C ALA A 375 -8.24 43.87 -0.41
N GLU A 376 -7.61 42.70 -0.26
CA GLU A 376 -8.11 41.44 -0.81
C GLU A 376 -9.37 40.91 -0.12
N SER A 377 -9.54 41.19 1.17
CA SER A 377 -10.68 40.69 1.97
C SER A 377 -11.87 41.64 2.00
N ALA A 378 -11.80 42.77 1.28
CA ALA A 378 -12.82 43.83 1.27
C ALA A 378 -13.23 44.29 2.69
N LEU A 379 -12.27 44.30 3.62
CA LEU A 379 -12.49 44.66 5.01
C LEU A 379 -12.22 46.15 5.22
N ASP A 380 -13.01 46.80 6.09
CA ASP A 380 -12.81 48.20 6.43
C ASP A 380 -11.39 48.44 7.02
N PRO A 381 -10.65 49.47 6.56
CA PRO A 381 -9.28 49.73 7.01
C PRO A 381 -9.15 49.90 8.53
N SER A 382 -10.11 50.56 9.19
CA SER A 382 -10.07 50.76 10.65
C SER A 382 -10.29 49.45 11.40
N ARG A 383 -11.17 48.59 10.88
CA ARG A 383 -11.45 47.26 11.46
C ARG A 383 -10.28 46.30 11.28
N SER A 384 -9.61 46.34 10.12
CA SER A 384 -8.42 45.52 9.85
C SER A 384 -7.26 45.86 10.79
N GLN A 385 -7.07 47.16 11.13
CA GLN A 385 -6.05 47.62 12.07
C GLN A 385 -6.26 47.04 13.47
N LEU A 386 -7.49 47.13 13.99
CA LEU A 386 -7.82 46.58 15.31
C LEU A 386 -7.55 45.07 15.40
N ILE A 387 -7.98 44.32 14.38
CA ILE A 387 -7.78 42.86 14.33
C ILE A 387 -6.29 42.52 14.16
N ALA A 388 -5.55 43.30 13.37
CA ALA A 388 -4.11 43.12 13.20
C ALA A 388 -3.36 43.34 14.52
N THR A 389 -3.67 44.41 15.26
CA THR A 389 -3.10 44.68 16.58
C THR A 389 -3.37 43.54 17.55
N GLU A 390 -4.62 43.06 17.65
CA GLU A 390 -5.01 41.92 18.50
C GLU A 390 -4.17 40.65 18.17
N ILE A 391 -4.01 40.35 16.88
CA ILE A 391 -3.24 39.19 16.42
C ILE A 391 -1.75 39.34 16.72
N ILE A 392 -1.17 40.53 16.48
CA ILE A 392 0.24 40.80 16.74
C ILE A 392 0.54 40.68 18.24
N GLU A 393 -0.28 41.26 19.10
CA GLU A 393 -0.13 41.17 20.56
C GLU A 393 -0.16 39.71 21.03
N ARG A 394 -1.19 38.95 20.60
CA ARG A 394 -1.34 37.54 20.96
C ARG A 394 -0.16 36.68 20.48
N LEU A 395 0.29 36.85 19.23
CA LEU A 395 1.42 36.09 18.70
C LEU A 395 2.74 36.49 19.39
N THR A 396 2.91 37.77 19.70
CA THR A 396 4.10 38.27 20.41
C THR A 396 4.19 37.68 21.82
N GLU A 397 3.09 37.64 22.58
CA GLU A 397 3.05 36.98 23.88
C GLU A 397 3.34 35.48 23.80
N GLN A 398 2.74 34.78 22.82
CA GLN A 398 2.99 33.35 22.62
C GLN A 398 4.47 33.05 22.34
N LYS A 399 5.12 33.86 21.48
CA LYS A 399 6.54 33.68 21.15
C LYS A 399 7.45 34.06 22.33
N LYS A 400 7.14 35.14 23.07
CA LYS A 400 7.88 35.51 24.30
C LYS A 400 7.80 34.40 25.35
N ASN A 401 6.61 33.84 25.58
CA ASN A 401 6.41 32.74 26.53
C ASN A 401 7.14 31.44 26.10
N ALA A 402 7.13 31.13 24.80
CA ALA A 402 7.85 29.97 24.24
C ALA A 402 9.38 30.09 24.41
N LEU A 403 9.92 31.31 24.38
CA LEU A 403 11.35 31.58 24.61
C LEU A 403 11.71 31.62 26.11
N GLY A 404 10.82 32.13 26.97
CA GLY A 404 11.01 32.20 28.43
C GLY A 404 10.89 30.85 29.15
N GLY A 405 10.08 29.92 28.63
CA GLY A 405 9.85 28.60 29.23
C GLY A 405 11.02 27.61 29.14
N SER A 406 12.07 27.90 28.36
CA SER A 406 13.22 26.99 28.22
C SER A 406 14.38 27.25 29.20
N ASN A 407 14.32 28.28 30.05
CA ASN A 407 15.41 28.64 30.97
C ASN A 407 15.21 28.18 32.43
N SER A 408 14.19 27.37 32.75
CA SER A 408 13.94 26.87 34.12
C SER A 408 14.25 25.39 34.34
N ARG A 409 15.13 24.78 33.54
CA ARG A 409 15.69 23.44 33.80
C ARG A 409 17.19 23.44 33.52
N GLY A 410 17.98 23.71 34.55
CA GLY A 410 19.40 23.35 34.52
C GLY A 410 20.34 24.25 35.31
N ILE A 411 20.18 24.34 36.63
CA ILE A 411 21.34 24.41 37.54
C ILE A 411 21.02 23.56 38.79
N GLN A 412 21.33 22.27 38.69
CA GLN A 412 21.70 21.43 39.83
C GLN A 412 22.82 20.51 39.34
N LYS A 413 24.06 20.93 39.59
CA LYS A 413 25.09 20.13 40.26
C LYS A 413 26.29 21.03 40.53
#